data_AF-A0A9P0L6Z0-F1
#
_entry.id   AF-A0A9P0L6Z0-F1
#
_cell.length_a   1.000
_cell.length_b   1.000
_cell.length_c   1.000
_cell.angle_alpha   90.00
_cell.angle_beta   90.00
_cell.angle_gamma   90.00
#
_symmetry.space_group_name_H-M   'P 1'
#
loop_
_entity.id
_entity.type
_entity.pdbx_description
1 polymer ?
#
loop_
_entity_poly.entity_id
_entity_poly.type
_entity_poly.pdbx_seq_one_letter_code
_entity_poly.pdbx_strand_id
1 'polypeptide(L)'
;MMLRKLKTISDPFKSLCQRNEGLSGLISILRQNSTEGPSTESVASTSSESPKKNINKAMKAYLERAQEHEDFMKKQREEFQIGKRHLANMMGENPETFTQDDIDNAIEYLFPSGLYEKRARPFMKPPEEVFPQRKAAEFDETGRPFHFLFYTGKPNFYQVLYDAVEHMNELNRFEDVMIRKGLEPDPNLKLIIRISVVGQRVS
;
A
#
# COMPACT_ATOMS: atom_id res chain seq x y z
N MET A 1 50.43 -38.94 -32.88
CA MET A 1 50.40 -38.99 -31.40
C MET A 1 50.09 -37.59 -30.86
N MET A 2 49.10 -37.53 -29.96
CA MET A 2 49.00 -36.65 -28.78
C MET A 2 49.06 -35.12 -29.01
N LEU A 3 47.89 -34.46 -29.00
CA LEU A 3 47.32 -33.73 -27.86
C LEU A 3 47.98 -32.35 -27.64
N ARG A 4 47.32 -31.26 -28.04
CA ARG A 4 46.28 -30.51 -27.27
C ARG A 4 46.89 -29.74 -26.09
N LYS A 5 46.74 -28.39 -26.12
CA LYS A 5 45.81 -27.60 -25.25
C LYS A 5 46.62 -26.85 -24.17
N LEU A 6 46.37 -25.62 -23.72
CA LEU A 6 45.31 -24.58 -23.75
C LEU A 6 46.03 -23.24 -23.45
N LYS A 7 45.51 -22.03 -23.70
CA LYS A 7 44.39 -21.40 -22.98
C LYS A 7 44.12 -20.02 -23.60
N THR A 8 42.90 -19.78 -24.06
CA THR A 8 42.27 -18.45 -24.05
C THR A 8 41.06 -18.55 -23.14
N ILE A 9 40.95 -17.56 -22.26
CA ILE A 9 39.93 -17.37 -21.24
C ILE A 9 38.88 -16.45 -21.85
N SER A 10 37.62 -16.87 -21.88
CA SER A 10 36.47 -16.00 -22.11
C SER A 10 35.24 -16.54 -21.36
N ASP A 11 34.83 -15.75 -20.36
CA ASP A 11 33.47 -15.44 -19.87
C ASP A 11 32.50 -16.53 -19.40
N PRO A 12 32.04 -16.44 -18.13
CA PRO A 12 30.87 -17.13 -17.64
C PRO A 12 29.78 -16.13 -17.19
N PHE A 13 29.04 -15.52 -18.13
CA PHE A 13 27.85 -14.73 -17.75
C PHE A 13 26.68 -14.87 -18.72
N LYS A 14 26.56 -16.03 -19.37
CA LYS A 14 25.48 -16.30 -20.31
C LYS A 14 24.85 -17.67 -20.12
N SER A 15 24.28 -17.92 -18.95
CA SER A 15 23.12 -18.80 -18.80
C SER A 15 22.50 -18.61 -17.42
N LEU A 16 21.18 -18.39 -17.40
CA LEU A 16 20.20 -18.65 -16.32
C LEU A 16 19.07 -17.61 -16.39
N CYS A 17 18.38 -17.58 -17.53
CA CYS A 17 16.95 -17.31 -17.55
C CYS A 17 16.30 -18.58 -18.07
N GLN A 18 15.83 -19.42 -17.15
CA GLN A 18 14.75 -20.39 -17.41
C GLN A 18 14.28 -21.03 -16.10
N ARG A 19 12.96 -20.90 -15.89
CA ARG A 19 12.08 -21.80 -15.14
C ARG A 19 12.19 -21.78 -13.61
N ASN A 20 11.09 -21.37 -12.97
CA ASN A 20 10.48 -22.18 -11.90
C ASN A 20 8.98 -21.84 -11.79
N GLU A 21 8.18 -22.86 -12.09
CA GLU A 21 6.77 -23.01 -11.73
C GLU A 21 6.66 -23.50 -10.29
N GLY A 22 5.69 -22.98 -9.54
CA GLY A 22 4.95 -23.65 -8.46
C GLY A 22 5.67 -24.18 -7.22
N LEU A 23 5.41 -23.54 -6.07
CA LEU A 23 5.22 -24.09 -4.70
C LEU A 23 5.02 -22.88 -3.76
N SER A 24 3.78 -22.60 -3.33
CA SER A 24 3.22 -22.96 -2.01
C SER A 24 3.95 -22.32 -0.80
N GLY A 25 3.19 -21.64 0.07
CA GLY A 25 3.63 -21.31 1.43
C GLY A 25 3.46 -19.87 1.89
N LEU A 26 2.35 -19.63 2.60
CA LEU A 26 2.18 -18.76 3.77
C LEU A 26 3.32 -17.78 4.14
N ILE A 27 3.05 -16.47 4.04
CA ILE A 27 3.56 -15.49 5.01
C ILE A 27 2.42 -14.52 5.37
N SER A 28 1.90 -14.69 6.59
CA SER A 28 1.15 -13.71 7.35
C SER A 28 2.11 -12.87 8.21
N ILE A 29 1.88 -11.55 8.33
CA ILE A 29 2.17 -10.63 9.47
C ILE A 29 1.92 -9.19 8.94
N LEU A 30 0.87 -8.47 9.40
CA LEU A 30 0.84 -7.47 10.52
C LEU A 30 1.87 -6.33 10.29
N ARG A 31 1.60 -5.01 10.37
CA ARG A 31 0.60 -4.23 11.13
C ARG A 31 0.68 -2.74 10.72
N GLN A 32 -0.44 -2.06 10.96
CA GLN A 32 -0.88 -0.65 10.91
C GLN A 32 0.11 0.49 11.24
N ASN A 33 -0.07 1.65 10.56
CA ASN A 33 -0.52 2.96 11.11
C ASN A 33 -0.29 4.07 10.05
N SER A 34 -1.34 4.72 9.52
CA SER A 34 -1.94 6.00 9.96
C SER A 34 -0.96 7.18 9.96
N THR A 35 -1.12 8.14 9.04
CA THR A 35 -1.64 9.52 9.30
C THR A 35 -1.31 10.48 8.14
N GLU A 36 -2.36 11.07 7.60
CA GLU A 36 -2.53 12.51 7.30
C GLU A 36 -1.52 13.21 6.38
N GLY A 37 -1.96 13.41 5.12
CA GLY A 37 -1.42 14.40 4.19
C GLY A 37 -2.54 15.35 3.74
N PRO A 38 -2.26 16.65 3.53
CA PRO A 38 -3.27 17.71 3.59
C PRO A 38 -3.90 18.06 2.24
N SER A 39 -5.07 18.70 2.36
CA SER A 39 -5.73 19.60 1.40
C SER A 39 -6.06 19.05 0.01
N THR A 40 -7.33 18.64 -0.08
CA THR A 40 -8.22 18.82 -1.22
C THR A 40 -7.96 20.13 -1.98
N GLU A 41 -7.47 20.02 -3.20
CA GLU A 41 -7.82 20.93 -4.28
C GLU A 41 -8.54 20.12 -5.36
N SER A 42 -9.83 20.39 -5.48
CA SER A 42 -10.70 19.89 -6.53
C SER A 42 -10.22 20.40 -7.88
N VAL A 43 -9.46 19.58 -8.61
CA VAL A 43 -9.21 19.82 -10.03
C VAL A 43 -10.47 19.42 -10.78
N ALA A 44 -11.28 20.43 -11.07
CA ALA A 44 -12.40 20.36 -11.98
C ALA A 44 -11.97 19.67 -13.27
N SER A 45 -12.68 18.60 -13.61
CA SER A 45 -12.56 17.85 -14.86
C SER A 45 -12.95 18.75 -16.02
N THR A 46 -11.99 19.51 -16.54
CA THR A 46 -12.11 20.14 -17.85
C THR A 46 -11.93 19.03 -18.87
N SER A 47 -13.06 18.49 -19.36
CA SER A 47 -13.11 17.52 -20.44
C SER A 47 -12.64 18.16 -21.74
N SER A 48 -11.33 18.25 -21.95
CA SER A 48 -10.76 18.47 -23.28
C SER A 48 -10.63 17.12 -23.97
N GLU A 49 -11.55 16.81 -24.88
CA GLU A 49 -11.41 15.71 -25.83
C GLU A 49 -10.09 15.86 -26.58
N SER A 50 -9.09 15.08 -26.18
CA SER A 50 -7.83 14.99 -26.89
C SER A 50 -7.93 13.90 -27.97
N PRO A 51 -7.27 14.07 -29.13
CA PRO A 51 -7.40 13.15 -30.26
C PRO A 51 -7.07 11.73 -29.81
N LYS A 52 -7.90 10.75 -30.18
CA LYS A 52 -7.78 9.33 -29.81
C LYS A 52 -6.34 8.84 -30.04
N LYS A 53 -5.53 8.87 -28.98
CA LYS A 53 -4.15 8.41 -29.03
C LYS A 53 -4.19 6.88 -29.11
N ASN A 54 -3.30 6.31 -29.91
CA ASN A 54 -3.12 4.86 -30.01
C ASN A 54 -2.53 4.36 -28.68
N ILE A 55 -3.39 4.11 -27.69
CA ILE A 55 -2.98 3.61 -26.38
C ILE A 55 -2.54 2.15 -26.53
N ASN A 56 -1.37 1.81 -25.98
CA ASN A 56 -0.85 0.45 -26.00
C ASN A 56 -1.87 -0.52 -25.36
N LYS A 57 -2.03 -1.73 -25.93
CA LYS A 57 -2.99 -2.74 -25.43
C LYS A 57 -2.82 -3.04 -23.93
N ALA A 58 -1.57 -3.12 -23.47
CA ALA A 58 -1.25 -3.33 -22.06
C ALA A 58 -1.74 -2.18 -21.17
N MET A 59 -1.63 -0.94 -21.66
CA MET A 59 -2.05 0.28 -20.97
C MET A 59 -3.56 0.33 -20.83
N LYS A 60 -4.29 0.05 -21.92
CA LYS A 60 -5.75 -0.01 -21.92
C LYS A 60 -6.28 -1.03 -20.92
N ALA A 61 -5.74 -2.25 -20.93
CA ALA A 61 -6.16 -3.32 -20.03
C ALA A 61 -5.85 -3.04 -18.54
N TYR A 62 -4.91 -2.13 -18.27
CA TYR A 62 -4.63 -1.69 -16.91
C TYR A 62 -5.60 -0.59 -16.45
N LEU A 63 -5.88 0.41 -17.29
CA LEU A 63 -6.88 1.45 -16.99
C LEU A 63 -8.27 0.86 -16.79
N GLU A 64 -8.67 -0.07 -17.65
CA GLU A 64 -9.94 -0.80 -17.54
C GLU A 64 -10.03 -1.53 -16.19
N ARG A 65 -8.98 -2.27 -15.80
CA ARG A 65 -8.94 -2.94 -14.49
C ARG A 65 -9.01 -1.98 -13.30
N ALA A 66 -8.43 -0.79 -13.43
CA ALA A 66 -8.48 0.23 -12.39
C ALA A 66 -9.91 0.79 -12.25
N GLN A 67 -10.56 1.12 -13.37
CA GLN A 67 -11.95 1.58 -13.40
C GLN A 67 -12.91 0.53 -12.86
N GLU A 68 -12.81 -0.72 -13.33
CA GLU A 68 -13.61 -1.85 -12.83
C GLU A 68 -13.49 -2.02 -11.30
N HIS A 69 -12.28 -1.82 -10.76
CA HIS A 69 -12.06 -1.91 -9.33
C HIS A 69 -12.69 -0.74 -8.57
N GLU A 70 -12.59 0.49 -9.08
CA GLU A 70 -13.24 1.65 -8.47
C GLU A 70 -14.77 1.52 -8.47
N ASP A 71 -15.34 1.10 -9.58
CA ASP A 71 -16.78 0.83 -9.72
C ASP A 71 -17.23 -0.30 -8.79
N PHE A 72 -16.43 -1.37 -8.71
CA PHE A 72 -16.68 -2.46 -7.77
C PHE A 72 -16.69 -1.96 -6.33
N MET A 73 -15.67 -1.20 -5.91
CA MET A 73 -15.58 -0.66 -4.55
C MET A 73 -16.71 0.32 -4.23
N LYS A 74 -17.13 1.13 -5.21
CA LYS A 74 -18.31 2.02 -5.07
C LYS A 74 -19.58 1.21 -4.82
N LYS A 75 -19.83 0.20 -5.66
CA LYS A 75 -20.99 -0.69 -5.52
C LYS A 75 -21.00 -1.40 -4.16
N GLN A 76 -19.85 -1.93 -3.72
CA GLN A 76 -19.75 -2.60 -2.41
C GLN A 76 -19.99 -1.65 -1.23
N ARG A 77 -19.59 -0.37 -1.33
CA ARG A 77 -19.90 0.64 -0.31
C ARG A 77 -21.41 0.91 -0.23
N GLU A 78 -22.08 1.04 -1.37
CA GLU A 78 -23.53 1.25 -1.42
C GLU A 78 -24.28 0.04 -0.86
N GLU A 79 -23.90 -1.18 -1.26
CA GLU A 79 -24.47 -2.44 -0.76
C GLU A 79 -24.27 -2.60 0.75
N PHE A 80 -23.10 -2.25 1.28
CA PHE A 80 -22.83 -2.27 2.71
C PHE A 80 -23.73 -1.30 3.48
N GLN A 81 -23.94 -0.08 2.98
CA GLN A 81 -24.82 0.89 3.66
C GLN A 81 -26.29 0.46 3.64
N ILE A 82 -26.76 -0.10 2.51
CA ILE A 82 -28.10 -0.67 2.41
C ILE A 82 -28.26 -1.85 3.37
N GLY A 83 -27.29 -2.77 3.37
CA GLY A 83 -27.24 -3.93 4.27
C GLY A 83 -27.23 -3.54 5.74
N LYS A 84 -26.44 -2.52 6.12
CA LYS A 84 -26.39 -1.96 7.47
C LYS A 84 -27.76 -1.50 7.95
N ARG A 85 -28.50 -0.76 7.11
CA ARG A 85 -29.85 -0.28 7.44
C ARG A 85 -30.84 -1.44 7.58
N HIS A 86 -30.75 -2.45 6.71
CA HIS A 86 -31.60 -3.64 6.82
C HIS A 86 -31.30 -4.47 8.06
N LEU A 87 -30.02 -4.60 8.43
CA LEU A 87 -29.60 -5.31 9.63
C LEU A 87 -30.12 -4.61 10.89
N ALA A 88 -29.98 -3.29 10.97
CA ALA A 88 -30.55 -2.50 12.06
C ALA A 88 -32.08 -2.71 12.17
N ASN A 89 -32.80 -2.67 11.03
CA ASN A 89 -34.25 -2.93 11.01
C ASN A 89 -34.61 -4.34 11.50
N MET A 90 -33.82 -5.37 11.18
CA MET A 90 -34.06 -6.75 11.66
C MET A 90 -33.81 -6.88 13.16
N MET A 91 -32.82 -6.16 13.69
CA MET A 91 -32.50 -6.16 15.12
C MET A 91 -33.38 -5.21 15.94
N GLY A 92 -34.18 -4.35 15.28
CA GLY A 92 -35.01 -3.34 15.94
C GLY A 92 -34.22 -2.14 16.48
N GLU A 93 -33.01 -1.91 15.97
CA GLU A 93 -32.12 -0.83 16.37
C GLU A 93 -32.18 0.36 15.41
N ASN A 94 -31.68 1.52 15.85
CA ASN A 94 -31.63 2.72 15.02
C ASN A 94 -30.45 2.65 14.02
N PRO A 95 -30.67 2.89 12.70
CA PRO A 95 -29.64 2.71 11.67
C PRO A 95 -28.46 3.70 11.79
N GLU A 96 -28.71 4.90 12.32
CA GLU A 96 -27.69 5.95 12.48
C GLU A 96 -26.76 5.70 13.66
N THR A 97 -27.26 5.09 14.73
CA THR A 97 -26.49 4.79 15.96
C THR A 97 -25.78 3.43 15.86
N PHE A 98 -26.11 2.62 14.86
CA PHE A 98 -25.62 1.26 14.70
C PHE A 98 -24.10 1.22 14.44
N THR A 99 -23.34 0.65 15.37
CA THR A 99 -21.86 0.56 15.31
C THR A 99 -21.38 -0.74 14.68
N GLN A 100 -20.07 -0.88 14.45
CA GLN A 100 -19.50 -2.13 13.89
C GLN A 100 -19.58 -3.29 14.88
N ASP A 101 -19.50 -3.02 16.20
CA ASP A 101 -19.62 -4.06 17.21
C ASP A 101 -21.05 -4.64 17.25
N ASP A 102 -22.06 -3.78 17.07
CA ASP A 102 -23.46 -4.19 16.97
C ASP A 102 -23.72 -5.05 15.73
N ILE A 103 -23.07 -4.72 14.60
CA ILE A 103 -23.10 -5.53 13.38
C ILE A 103 -22.54 -6.93 13.64
N ASP A 104 -21.35 -7.00 14.26
CA ASP A 104 -20.66 -8.27 14.50
C ASP A 104 -21.48 -9.17 15.45
N ASN A 105 -22.06 -8.58 16.50
CA ASN A 105 -22.95 -9.27 17.44
C ASN A 105 -24.23 -9.78 16.75
N ALA A 106 -24.86 -8.95 15.91
CA ALA A 106 -26.06 -9.32 15.18
C ALA A 106 -25.79 -10.49 14.21
N ILE A 107 -24.64 -10.49 13.54
CA ILE A 107 -24.26 -11.56 12.61
C ILE A 107 -23.98 -12.86 13.35
N GLU A 108 -23.29 -12.81 14.50
CA GLU A 108 -23.05 -13.99 15.32
C GLU A 108 -24.36 -14.63 15.79
N TYR A 109 -25.37 -13.81 16.12
CA TYR A 109 -26.69 -14.28 16.51
C TYR A 109 -27.50 -14.86 15.33
N LEU A 110 -27.56 -14.17 14.20
CA LEU A 110 -28.35 -14.57 13.02
C LEU A 110 -27.73 -15.78 12.29
N PHE A 111 -26.40 -15.84 12.23
CA PHE A 111 -25.65 -16.86 11.50
C PHE A 111 -24.61 -17.52 12.42
N PRO A 112 -25.05 -18.33 13.40
CA PRO A 112 -24.14 -18.99 14.32
C PRO A 112 -23.21 -19.94 13.56
N SER A 113 -21.90 -19.80 13.76
CA SER A 113 -20.90 -20.68 13.15
C SER A 113 -20.00 -21.32 14.22
N GLY A 114 -19.85 -22.64 14.14
CA GLY A 114 -19.01 -23.42 15.06
C GLY A 114 -17.53 -23.47 14.65
N LEU A 115 -17.06 -22.56 13.78
CA LEU A 115 -15.69 -22.58 13.27
C LEU A 115 -14.72 -22.01 14.31
N TYR A 116 -13.63 -22.77 14.57
CA TYR A 116 -12.56 -22.35 15.48
C TYR A 116 -11.81 -21.12 14.96
N GLU A 117 -11.52 -21.08 13.65
CA GLU A 117 -10.84 -19.97 13.01
C GLU A 117 -11.79 -18.77 12.84
N LYS A 118 -11.49 -17.64 13.48
CA LYS A 118 -12.36 -16.45 13.45
C LYS A 118 -12.52 -15.85 12.06
N ARG A 119 -11.47 -15.94 11.22
CA ARG A 119 -11.48 -15.41 9.84
C ARG A 119 -12.40 -16.18 8.88
N ALA A 120 -12.74 -17.42 9.23
CA ALA A 120 -13.61 -18.25 8.42
C ALA A 120 -15.11 -18.09 8.78
N ARG A 121 -15.41 -17.36 9.85
CA ARG A 121 -16.78 -17.09 10.29
C ARG A 121 -17.47 -16.10 9.35
N PRO A 122 -18.81 -16.07 9.27
CA PRO A 122 -19.53 -15.00 8.60
C PRO A 122 -19.20 -13.64 9.25
N PHE A 123 -18.93 -12.60 8.45
CA PHE A 123 -18.72 -11.23 8.92
C PHE A 123 -19.21 -10.23 7.86
N MET A 124 -19.57 -9.02 8.29
CA MET A 124 -19.93 -7.90 7.41
C MET A 124 -19.13 -6.68 7.84
N LYS A 125 -18.22 -6.21 6.98
CA LYS A 125 -17.33 -5.09 7.27
C LYS A 125 -17.29 -4.12 6.09
N PRO A 126 -16.83 -2.87 6.31
CA PRO A 126 -16.59 -1.93 5.23
C PRO A 126 -15.67 -2.55 4.17
N PRO A 127 -15.92 -2.33 2.87
CA PRO A 127 -15.17 -2.98 1.80
C PRO A 127 -13.67 -2.63 1.81
N GLU A 128 -13.28 -1.49 2.39
CA GLU A 128 -11.89 -1.05 2.52
C GLU A 128 -11.05 -1.96 3.43
N GLU A 129 -11.67 -2.64 4.40
CA GLU A 129 -11.00 -3.61 5.26
C GLU A 129 -11.01 -5.02 4.68
N VAL A 130 -12.04 -5.35 3.90
CA VAL A 130 -12.25 -6.69 3.35
C VAL A 130 -11.39 -6.91 2.10
N PHE A 131 -11.36 -5.93 1.21
CA PHE A 131 -10.60 -6.00 -0.03
C PHE A 131 -9.21 -5.38 0.16
N PRO A 132 -8.15 -6.02 -0.38
CA PRO A 132 -6.82 -5.45 -0.31
C PRO A 132 -6.77 -4.13 -1.08
N GLN A 133 -6.10 -3.12 -0.51
CA GLN A 133 -5.87 -1.86 -1.20
C GLN A 133 -5.05 -2.10 -2.46
N ARG A 134 -5.65 -1.85 -3.62
CA ARG A 134 -4.95 -1.87 -4.90
C ARG A 134 -4.30 -0.52 -5.13
N LYS A 135 -3.13 -0.52 -5.74
CA LYS A 135 -2.49 0.71 -6.19
C LYS A 135 -3.36 1.38 -7.25
N ALA A 136 -3.52 2.68 -7.13
CA ALA A 136 -4.10 3.51 -8.19
C ALA A 136 -3.22 3.45 -9.45
N ALA A 137 -3.77 3.93 -10.57
CA ALA A 137 -3.04 3.93 -11.82
C ALA A 137 -1.73 4.75 -11.71
N GLU A 138 -0.60 4.15 -12.08
CA GLU A 138 0.72 4.80 -11.97
C GLU A 138 1.05 5.70 -13.19
N PHE A 139 0.13 5.82 -14.16
CA PHE A 139 0.34 6.53 -15.42
C PHE A 139 -0.91 7.26 -15.94
N ASP A 140 -0.66 8.26 -16.80
CA ASP A 140 -1.67 9.01 -17.55
C ASP A 140 -2.20 8.23 -18.77
N GLU A 141 -3.32 8.69 -19.34
CA GLU A 141 -3.84 8.21 -20.64
C GLU A 141 -2.81 8.33 -21.78
N THR A 142 -1.87 9.27 -21.65
CA THR A 142 -0.75 9.46 -22.60
C THR A 142 0.36 8.43 -22.44
N GLY A 143 0.32 7.62 -21.37
CA GLY A 143 1.36 6.68 -20.98
C GLY A 143 2.51 7.30 -20.20
N ARG A 144 2.41 8.57 -19.81
CA ARG A 144 3.39 9.25 -18.95
C ARG A 144 3.20 8.79 -17.49
N PRO A 145 4.23 8.25 -16.82
CA PRO A 145 4.13 7.94 -15.40
C PRO A 145 3.96 9.19 -14.54
N PHE A 146 3.17 9.11 -13.47
CA PHE A 146 3.00 10.22 -12.52
C PHE A 146 4.25 10.47 -11.68
N HIS A 147 4.94 9.40 -11.30
CA HIS A 147 6.10 9.45 -10.42
C HIS A 147 7.41 9.39 -11.22
N PHE A 148 8.35 10.29 -10.93
CA PHE A 148 9.63 10.36 -11.65
C PHE A 148 10.49 9.09 -11.47
N LEU A 149 10.46 8.47 -10.29
CA LEU A 149 11.11 7.17 -10.01
C LEU A 149 10.33 5.94 -10.51
N PHE A 150 9.31 6.08 -11.35
CA PHE A 150 8.51 4.94 -11.83
C PHE A 150 9.36 3.81 -12.43
N TYR A 151 10.36 4.16 -13.25
CA TYR A 151 11.23 3.19 -13.92
C TYR A 151 12.18 2.41 -12.99
N THR A 152 12.20 2.73 -11.69
CA THR A 152 12.91 1.93 -10.67
C THR A 152 12.13 0.68 -10.23
N GLY A 153 10.84 0.59 -10.58
CA GLY A 153 9.93 -0.50 -10.20
C GLY A 153 9.32 -0.38 -8.80
N LYS A 154 9.96 0.34 -7.88
CA LYS A 154 9.44 0.59 -6.52
C LYS A 154 9.52 2.09 -6.16
N PRO A 155 8.72 2.96 -6.81
CA PRO A 155 8.82 4.42 -6.64
C PRO A 155 8.72 4.85 -5.17
N ASN A 156 7.70 4.40 -4.44
CA ASN A 156 7.48 4.77 -3.03
C ASN A 156 8.67 4.41 -2.13
N PHE A 157 9.34 3.28 -2.39
CA PHE A 157 10.47 2.85 -1.59
C PHE A 157 11.67 3.78 -1.80
N TYR A 158 12.00 4.07 -3.07
CA TYR A 158 13.14 4.93 -3.38
C TYR A 158 12.86 6.40 -3.07
N GLN A 159 11.61 6.84 -3.10
CA GLN A 159 11.22 8.17 -2.66
C GLN A 159 11.56 8.37 -1.17
N VAL A 160 11.15 7.44 -0.30
CA VAL A 160 11.48 7.52 1.14
C VAL A 160 13.00 7.56 1.38
N LEU A 161 13.78 6.80 0.60
CA LEU A 161 15.24 6.85 0.69
C LEU A 161 15.81 8.19 0.23
N TYR A 162 15.25 8.75 -0.83
CA TYR A 162 15.65 10.06 -1.33
C TYR A 162 15.37 11.15 -0.29
N ASP A 163 14.15 11.18 0.26
CA ASP A 163 13.72 12.14 1.28
C ASP A 163 14.59 12.02 2.56
N ALA A 164 14.92 10.79 2.98
CA ALA A 164 15.78 10.57 4.14
C ALA A 164 17.19 11.16 3.95
N VAL A 165 17.78 10.99 2.77
CA VAL A 165 19.10 11.56 2.44
C VAL A 165 19.02 13.08 2.31
N GLU A 166 17.95 13.60 1.74
CA GLU A 166 17.69 15.04 1.66
C GLU A 166 17.66 15.66 3.06
N HIS A 167 16.83 15.14 3.96
CA HIS A 167 16.77 15.62 5.34
C HIS A 167 18.10 15.48 6.09
N MET A 168 18.85 14.39 5.88
CA MET A 168 20.18 14.24 6.47
C MET A 168 21.13 15.34 5.99
N ASN A 169 21.11 15.68 4.71
CA ASN A 169 21.92 16.74 4.15
C ASN A 169 21.48 18.14 4.63
N GLU A 170 20.18 18.36 4.80
CA GLU A 170 19.64 19.59 5.39
C GLU A 170 20.12 19.78 6.82
N LEU A 171 20.11 18.72 7.64
CA LEU A 171 20.61 18.73 9.00
C LEU A 171 22.11 19.03 9.04
N ASN A 172 22.92 18.40 8.18
CA ASN A 172 24.35 18.68 8.08
C ASN A 172 24.61 20.15 7.71
N ARG A 173 23.87 20.69 6.73
CA ARG A 173 23.99 22.11 6.34
C ARG A 173 23.59 23.04 7.48
N PHE A 174 22.57 22.69 8.23
CA PHE A 174 22.12 23.45 9.39
C PHE A 174 23.18 23.45 10.50
N GLU A 175 23.77 22.30 10.79
CA GLU A 175 24.90 22.16 11.73
C GLU A 175 26.06 23.07 11.31
N ASP A 176 26.48 23.02 10.04
CA ASP A 176 27.55 23.87 9.50
C ASP A 176 27.25 25.38 9.64
N VAL A 177 25.98 25.78 9.50
CA VAL A 177 25.55 27.17 9.70
C VAL A 177 25.63 27.55 11.18
N MET A 178 25.25 26.65 12.10
CA MET A 178 25.30 26.92 13.54
C MET A 178 26.72 26.98 14.07
N ILE A 179 27.60 26.07 13.61
CA ILE A 179 29.04 26.10 13.91
C ILE A 179 29.65 27.43 13.46
N ARG A 180 29.31 27.91 12.25
CA ARG A 180 29.79 29.22 11.75
C ARG A 180 29.30 30.41 12.57
N LYS A 181 28.12 30.31 13.17
CA LYS A 181 27.57 31.33 14.08
C LYS A 181 28.12 31.25 15.50
N GLY A 182 28.86 30.18 15.83
CA GLY A 182 29.37 29.93 17.18
C GLY A 182 28.28 29.62 18.21
N LEU A 183 27.11 29.15 17.77
CA LEU A 183 26.00 28.79 18.65
C LEU A 183 26.12 27.31 19.03
N GLU A 184 26.23 27.03 20.32
CA GLU A 184 26.24 25.66 20.84
C GLU A 184 24.81 25.09 20.92
N PRO A 185 24.63 23.76 20.74
CA PRO A 185 23.33 23.12 20.91
C PRO A 185 22.81 23.27 22.35
N ASP A 186 21.55 23.67 22.51
CA ASP A 186 20.91 23.81 23.83
C ASP A 186 20.85 22.43 24.54
N PRO A 187 21.39 22.30 25.76
CA PRO A 187 21.36 21.05 26.52
C PRO A 187 19.96 20.53 26.84
N ASN A 188 18.92 21.39 26.85
CA ASN A 188 17.53 20.95 27.06
C ASN A 188 16.94 20.19 25.87
N LEU A 189 17.45 20.39 24.65
CA LEU A 189 16.95 19.73 23.43
C LEU A 189 17.54 18.34 23.21
N LYS A 190 18.29 17.81 24.19
CA LYS A 190 18.92 16.51 24.09
C LYS A 190 17.88 15.40 24.01
N LEU A 191 17.78 14.75 22.85
CA LEU A 191 16.89 13.61 22.63
C LEU A 191 17.34 12.41 23.46
N ILE A 192 16.60 12.09 24.52
CA ILE A 192 16.79 10.87 25.31
C ILE A 192 16.00 9.74 24.64
N ILE A 193 16.67 8.93 23.83
CA ILE A 193 16.05 7.77 23.19
C ILE A 193 15.96 6.63 24.22
N ARG A 194 14.82 6.52 24.92
CA ARG A 194 14.52 5.36 25.76
C ARG A 194 13.99 4.23 24.89
N ILE A 195 14.85 3.27 24.56
CA ILE A 195 14.44 2.06 23.84
C ILE A 195 13.76 1.13 24.83
N SER A 196 12.44 1.21 24.92
CA SER A 196 11.61 0.24 25.66
C SER A 196 11.48 -1.04 24.82
N VAL A 197 12.44 -1.96 24.97
CA VAL A 197 12.29 -3.32 24.43
C VAL A 197 11.23 -4.05 25.27
N VAL A 198 9.97 -3.97 24.85
CA VAL A 198 8.88 -4.78 25.41
C VAL A 198 9.03 -6.21 24.87
N GLY A 199 9.84 -7.00 25.57
CA GLY A 199 9.92 -8.44 25.34
C GLY A 199 8.66 -9.14 25.86
N GLN A 200 7.71 -9.44 24.98
CA GLN A 200 6.65 -10.39 25.28
C GLN A 200 7.26 -11.80 25.40
N ARG A 201 7.42 -12.28 26.64
CA ARG A 201 7.58 -13.70 26.93
C ARG A 201 6.26 -14.39 26.62
N VAL A 202 6.28 -15.23 25.59
CA VAL A 202 5.25 -16.24 25.35
C VAL A 202 5.47 -17.35 26.39
N SER A 203 4.45 -17.62 27.21
CA SER A 203 4.34 -18.84 28.04
C SER A 203 3.39 -19.81 27.35
#